data_AF-A0A246PL82-F1
#
_entry.id   AF-A0A246PL82-F1
#
_cell.length_a   1.000
_cell.length_b   1.000
_cell.length_c   1.000
_cell.angle_alpha   90.00
_cell.angle_beta   90.00
_cell.angle_gamma   90.00
#
_symmetry.space_group_name_H-M   'P 1'
#
loop_
_entity.id
_entity.type
_entity.pdbx_description
1 polymer ?
#
loop_
_entity_poly.entity_id
_entity_poly.type
_entity_poly.pdbx_seq_one_letter_code
_entity_poly.pdbx_strand_id
1 'polypeptide(L)'
;MSVKDQNFFVNIAILFYNILYKKKSDVRTFSNNSDSFHVNHSSILNEDVYISMQKNESICHNLYIENQLLGAIENGDKESVLKYYYEFQQDTLSSLSSFHQLRRHKNICISSITLATRYAIKGGLPSGIAYKIYDLHIQKTEDLKDTESVWDLLRNVFCTFADRVKAQKVKKYSKTIAICKNYIFENIYNQISVKQLAKFANVNSDYLSILFKKEVGISLIEYIQRERIEEAKKLLTFTTYPLSDICASLNFSDQSYFTKIFKKFTNETPGKYRKSHVVI
;
A
#
# COMPACT_ATOMS: atom_id res chain seq x y z
N MET A 1 -16.71 36.12 -15.68
CA MET A 1 -16.08 37.15 -16.54
C MET A 1 -17.05 37.48 -17.65
N SER A 2 -17.29 38.77 -17.86
CA SER A 2 -18.14 39.28 -18.95
C SER A 2 -17.47 38.99 -20.30
N VAL A 3 -18.24 38.85 -21.39
CA VAL A 3 -17.72 38.70 -22.77
C VAL A 3 -16.75 39.84 -23.14
N LYS A 4 -16.91 41.02 -22.51
CA LYS A 4 -15.96 42.15 -22.63
C LYS A 4 -14.58 41.83 -22.07
N ASP A 5 -14.48 41.04 -21.00
CA ASP A 5 -13.21 40.68 -20.37
C ASP A 5 -12.43 39.68 -21.25
N GLN A 6 -13.12 38.75 -21.93
CA GLN A 6 -12.49 37.80 -22.85
C GLN A 6 -11.88 38.51 -24.06
N ASN A 7 -12.59 39.47 -24.65
CA ASN A 7 -12.05 40.26 -25.77
C ASN A 7 -10.84 41.10 -25.36
N PHE A 8 -10.77 41.56 -24.11
CA PHE A 8 -9.61 42.27 -23.58
C PHE A 8 -8.36 41.39 -23.55
N PHE A 9 -8.47 40.16 -23.05
CA PHE A 9 -7.34 39.23 -22.99
C PHE A 9 -6.86 38.76 -24.38
N VAL A 10 -7.79 38.54 -25.30
CA VAL A 10 -7.47 38.17 -26.69
C VAL A 10 -6.70 39.31 -27.38
N ASN A 11 -7.12 40.56 -27.18
CA ASN A 11 -6.43 41.72 -27.74
C ASN A 11 -5.02 41.89 -27.16
N ILE A 12 -4.83 41.63 -25.86
CA ILE A 12 -3.49 41.65 -25.23
C ILE A 12 -2.59 40.56 -25.83
N ALA A 13 -3.11 39.33 -26.00
CA ALA A 13 -2.34 38.22 -26.56
C ALA A 13 -1.89 38.48 -28.00
N ILE A 14 -2.76 39.08 -28.82
CA ILE A 14 -2.44 39.49 -30.20
C ILE A 14 -1.38 40.61 -30.20
N LEU A 15 -1.45 41.53 -29.25
CA LEU A 15 -0.48 42.62 -29.13
C LEU A 15 0.92 42.09 -28.75
N PHE A 16 1.00 41.15 -27.80
CA PHE A 16 2.24 40.45 -27.45
C PHE A 16 2.81 39.66 -28.63
N TYR A 17 1.97 38.93 -29.36
CA TYR A 17 2.38 38.19 -30.56
C TYR A 17 2.99 39.14 -31.61
N ASN A 18 2.32 40.26 -31.89
CA ASN A 18 2.80 41.22 -32.89
C ASN A 18 4.12 41.90 -32.46
N ILE A 19 4.31 42.14 -31.16
CA ILE A 19 5.56 42.69 -30.61
C ILE A 19 6.71 41.68 -30.72
N LEU A 20 6.46 40.41 -30.36
CA LEU A 20 7.48 39.36 -30.36
C LEU A 20 7.95 38.98 -31.76
N TYR A 21 7.03 38.93 -32.73
CA TYR A 21 7.31 38.39 -34.06
C TYR A 21 7.44 39.45 -35.17
N LYS A 22 7.35 40.75 -34.84
CA LYS A 22 7.53 41.90 -35.78
C LYS A 22 6.77 41.75 -37.12
N LYS A 23 5.60 41.11 -37.13
CA LYS A 23 4.77 40.91 -38.32
C LYS A 23 3.38 41.49 -38.07
N LYS A 24 2.94 42.43 -38.93
CA LYS A 24 1.58 43.00 -38.86
C LYS A 24 0.59 41.95 -39.36
N SER A 25 -0.20 41.39 -38.44
CA SER A 25 -1.30 40.48 -38.77
C SER A 25 -2.63 41.22 -38.60
N ASP A 26 -3.50 41.16 -39.61
CA ASP A 26 -4.76 41.90 -39.68
C ASP A 26 -5.87 41.22 -38.85
N VAL A 27 -6.76 42.02 -38.24
CA VAL A 27 -7.72 41.57 -37.20
C VAL A 27 -8.80 40.63 -37.74
N ARG A 28 -8.97 40.54 -39.06
CA ARG A 28 -10.03 39.76 -39.71
C ARG A 28 -9.72 38.26 -39.87
N THR A 29 -8.48 37.83 -39.68
CA THR A 29 -8.12 36.40 -39.74
C THR A 29 -8.52 35.60 -38.50
N PHE A 30 -8.93 36.26 -37.41
CA PHE A 30 -9.29 35.59 -36.16
C PHE A 30 -10.81 35.42 -35.95
N SER A 31 -11.69 36.02 -36.76
CA SER A 31 -13.14 35.93 -36.55
C SER A 31 -13.82 34.73 -37.23
N ASN A 32 -13.14 34.02 -38.13
CA ASN A 32 -13.74 32.85 -38.81
C ASN A 32 -13.40 31.50 -38.17
N ASN A 33 -12.61 31.50 -37.08
CA ASN A 33 -12.28 30.30 -36.29
C ASN A 33 -12.94 30.32 -34.89
N SER A 34 -13.93 31.18 -34.66
CA SER A 34 -14.63 31.27 -33.37
C SER A 34 -15.63 30.13 -33.12
N ASP A 35 -16.02 29.38 -34.16
CA ASP A 35 -16.93 28.23 -34.03
C ASP A 35 -16.22 26.89 -33.75
N SER A 36 -14.88 26.88 -33.72
CA SER A 36 -14.08 25.68 -33.41
C SER A 36 -13.38 25.71 -32.05
N PHE A 37 -13.75 26.63 -31.15
CA PHE A 37 -13.27 26.66 -29.76
C PHE A 37 -14.33 26.13 -28.78
N HIS A 38 -14.95 25.00 -29.10
CA HIS A 38 -15.30 24.06 -28.04
C HIS A 38 -14.00 23.43 -27.54
N VAL A 39 -13.35 24.10 -26.58
CA VAL A 39 -12.28 23.48 -25.80
C VAL A 39 -12.93 22.39 -24.96
N ASN A 40 -12.99 21.19 -25.53
CA ASN A 40 -13.12 19.98 -24.72
C ASN A 40 -11.98 20.01 -23.72
N HIS A 41 -12.32 20.10 -22.44
CA HIS A 41 -11.37 20.13 -21.32
C HIS A 41 -10.67 18.76 -21.11
N SER A 42 -10.60 17.94 -22.15
CA SER A 42 -9.93 16.64 -22.23
C SER A 42 -8.72 16.69 -23.15
N SER A 43 -8.00 17.82 -23.20
CA SER A 43 -6.62 17.81 -23.67
C SER A 43 -5.77 17.15 -22.59
N ILE A 44 -5.62 15.82 -22.70
CA ILE A 44 -4.57 15.07 -22.03
C ILE A 44 -3.28 15.85 -22.30
N LEU A 45 -2.71 16.48 -21.27
CA LEU A 45 -1.32 16.92 -21.32
C LEU A 45 -0.52 15.68 -21.71
N ASN A 46 0.19 15.72 -22.84
CA ASN A 46 1.09 14.64 -23.22
C ASN A 46 2.01 14.35 -22.01
N GLU A 47 1.94 13.13 -21.48
CA GLU A 47 2.63 12.73 -20.25
C GLU A 47 4.13 13.04 -20.34
N ASP A 48 4.73 12.80 -21.51
CA ASP A 48 6.14 13.07 -21.78
C ASP A 48 6.48 14.56 -21.64
N VAL A 49 5.56 15.44 -22.07
CA VAL A 49 5.73 16.89 -21.98
C VAL A 49 5.59 17.35 -20.53
N TYR A 50 4.63 16.81 -19.77
CA TYR A 50 4.49 17.11 -18.34
C TYR A 50 5.69 16.65 -17.52
N ILE A 51 6.21 15.45 -17.78
CA ILE A 51 7.40 14.87 -17.12
C ILE A 51 8.63 15.74 -17.38
N SER A 52 8.82 16.22 -18.61
CA SER A 52 9.98 17.06 -18.98
C SER A 52 10.01 18.44 -18.30
N MET A 53 8.86 18.92 -17.82
CA MET A 53 8.71 20.26 -17.21
C MET A 53 9.00 20.27 -15.70
N GLN A 54 9.09 19.13 -15.01
CA GLN A 54 9.44 19.07 -13.58
C GLN A 54 10.95 18.93 -13.37
N LYS A 55 11.53 19.75 -12.48
CA LYS A 55 12.95 19.67 -12.11
C LYS A 55 13.24 18.35 -11.36
N ASN A 56 14.13 17.51 -11.92
CA ASN A 56 14.54 16.21 -11.36
C ASN A 56 15.01 16.23 -9.90
N GLU A 57 15.60 17.33 -9.41
CA GLU A 57 16.12 17.41 -8.04
C GLU A 57 15.02 17.38 -6.95
N SER A 58 13.84 17.95 -7.22
CA SER A 58 12.71 17.97 -6.27
C SER A 58 12.09 16.58 -6.10
N ILE A 59 12.10 15.77 -7.16
CA ILE A 59 11.50 14.42 -7.17
C ILE A 59 12.40 13.42 -6.41
N CYS A 60 13.72 13.50 -6.61
CA CYS A 60 14.68 12.64 -5.90
C CYS A 60 14.69 12.86 -4.38
N HIS A 61 14.54 14.12 -3.93
CA HIS A 61 14.45 14.42 -2.50
C HIS A 61 13.17 13.83 -1.87
N ASN A 62 12.04 13.93 -2.59
CA ASN A 62 10.73 13.42 -2.15
C ASN A 62 10.74 11.89 -1.99
N LEU A 63 11.31 11.17 -2.97
CA LEU A 63 11.46 9.71 -2.92
C LEU A 63 12.37 9.24 -1.79
N TYR A 64 13.43 9.98 -1.47
CA TYR A 64 14.33 9.62 -0.36
C TYR A 64 13.60 9.73 0.98
N ILE A 65 12.95 10.87 1.25
CA ILE A 65 12.22 11.11 2.50
C ILE A 65 11.08 10.10 2.65
N GLU A 66 10.32 9.86 1.59
CA GLU A 66 9.26 8.85 1.58
C GLU A 66 9.80 7.46 1.95
N ASN A 67 10.91 7.03 1.35
CA ASN A 67 11.51 5.73 1.66
C ASN A 67 12.02 5.65 3.10
N GLN A 68 12.61 6.72 3.64
CA GLN A 68 13.04 6.76 5.04
C GLN A 68 11.85 6.70 6.00
N LEU A 69 10.80 7.46 5.71
CA LEU A 69 9.56 7.49 6.49
C LEU A 69 8.89 6.10 6.51
N LEU A 70 8.70 5.48 5.35
CA LEU A 70 8.08 4.17 5.22
C LEU A 70 8.95 3.06 5.82
N GLY A 71 10.28 3.16 5.64
CA GLY A 71 11.25 2.27 6.28
C GLY A 71 11.22 2.36 7.81
N ALA A 72 11.01 3.55 8.38
CA ALA A 72 10.83 3.72 9.82
C ALA A 72 9.55 3.02 10.33
N ILE A 73 8.45 3.06 9.57
CA ILE A 73 7.22 2.30 9.88
C ILE A 73 7.48 0.79 9.85
N GLU A 74 8.16 0.30 8.80
CA GLU A 74 8.56 -1.11 8.70
C GLU A 74 9.45 -1.52 9.89
N ASN A 75 10.28 -0.61 10.38
CA ASN A 75 11.15 -0.85 11.52
C ASN A 75 10.45 -0.74 12.89
N GLY A 76 9.26 -0.16 12.95
CA GLY A 76 8.58 0.16 14.21
C GLY A 76 9.26 1.31 14.96
N ASP A 77 9.98 2.17 14.25
CA ASP A 77 10.70 3.30 14.82
C ASP A 77 9.86 4.59 14.71
N LYS A 78 9.06 4.83 15.75
CA LYS A 78 8.19 6.01 15.83
C LYS A 78 8.94 7.34 15.87
N GLU A 79 10.15 7.37 16.43
CA GLU A 79 10.93 8.61 16.53
C GLU A 79 11.39 9.06 15.15
N SER A 80 11.93 8.11 14.36
CA SER A 80 12.29 8.38 12.97
C SER A 80 11.06 8.73 12.11
N VAL A 81 9.91 8.09 12.33
CA VAL A 81 8.66 8.46 11.64
C VAL A 81 8.32 9.94 11.88
N LEU A 82 8.36 10.41 13.13
CA LEU A 82 8.05 11.80 13.44
C LEU A 82 9.06 12.77 12.82
N LYS A 83 10.35 12.42 12.82
CA LYS A 83 11.41 13.21 12.19
C LYS A 83 11.15 13.43 10.69
N TYR A 84 11.00 12.34 9.94
CA TYR A 84 10.82 12.42 8.48
C TYR A 84 9.43 12.91 8.07
N TYR A 85 8.43 12.80 8.95
CA TYR A 85 7.07 13.27 8.67
C TYR A 85 7.02 14.78 8.45
N TYR A 86 7.74 15.58 9.25
CA TYR A 86 7.76 17.04 9.09
C TYR A 86 8.41 17.46 7.78
N GLU A 87 9.51 16.81 7.39
CA GLU A 87 10.18 17.03 6.11
C GLU A 87 9.24 16.66 4.95
N PHE A 88 8.59 15.49 5.04
CA PHE A 88 7.60 15.03 4.05
C PHE A 88 6.44 16.03 3.87
N GLN A 89 5.89 16.56 4.97
CA GLN A 89 4.78 17.51 4.96
C GLN A 89 5.18 18.85 4.31
N GLN A 90 6.36 19.39 4.63
CA GLN A 90 6.83 20.65 4.05
C GLN A 90 7.09 20.54 2.54
N ASP A 91 7.72 19.44 2.11
CA ASP A 91 7.99 19.18 0.70
C ASP A 91 6.70 18.99 -0.10
N THR A 92 5.75 18.22 0.44
CA THR A 92 4.46 18.06 -0.20
C THR A 92 3.71 19.38 -0.26
N LEU A 93 3.72 20.23 0.78
CA LEU A 93 3.09 21.55 0.76
C LEU A 93 3.72 22.51 -0.26
N SER A 94 5.04 22.51 -0.42
CA SER A 94 5.76 23.43 -1.33
C SER A 94 5.53 23.13 -2.82
N SER A 95 5.21 21.88 -3.16
CA SER A 95 4.95 21.45 -4.55
C SER A 95 3.55 21.81 -5.10
N LEU A 96 2.67 22.41 -4.28
CA LEU A 96 1.24 22.54 -4.57
C LEU A 96 0.87 23.94 -5.10
N SER A 97 0.69 24.07 -6.41
CA SER A 97 0.02 25.22 -7.04
C SER A 97 -1.39 24.86 -7.56
N SER A 98 -2.36 25.73 -7.26
CA SER A 98 -3.74 25.81 -7.80
C SER A 98 -4.84 24.85 -7.28
N PHE A 99 -6.09 25.19 -7.65
CA PHE A 99 -7.41 24.90 -7.04
C PHE A 99 -7.71 23.45 -6.58
N HIS A 100 -8.63 23.34 -5.61
CA HIS A 100 -9.03 22.14 -4.83
C HIS A 100 -8.00 21.59 -3.84
N GLN A 101 -7.59 22.44 -2.88
CA GLN A 101 -6.64 22.07 -1.83
C GLN A 101 -7.09 20.84 -1.02
N LEU A 102 -8.30 20.82 -0.45
CA LEU A 102 -8.71 19.74 0.47
C LEU A 102 -8.77 18.35 -0.20
N ARG A 103 -9.43 18.24 -1.36
CA ARG A 103 -9.59 16.95 -2.06
C ARG A 103 -8.24 16.34 -2.42
N ARG A 104 -7.29 17.17 -2.85
CA ARG A 104 -5.94 16.71 -3.17
C ARG A 104 -5.19 16.23 -1.93
N HIS A 105 -5.27 16.95 -0.81
CA HIS A 105 -4.68 16.51 0.46
C HIS A 105 -5.26 15.18 0.94
N LYS A 106 -6.58 14.96 0.79
CA LYS A 106 -7.20 13.66 1.08
C LYS A 106 -6.66 12.54 0.20
N ASN A 107 -6.48 12.78 -1.10
CA ASN A 107 -5.92 11.78 -2.01
C ASN A 107 -4.47 11.41 -1.66
N ILE A 108 -3.65 12.40 -1.30
CA ILE A 108 -2.27 12.17 -0.81
C ILE A 108 -2.33 11.33 0.46
N CYS A 109 -3.17 11.71 1.44
CA CYS A 109 -3.35 10.97 2.68
C CYS A 109 -3.73 9.50 2.44
N ILE A 110 -4.72 9.22 1.58
CA ILE A 110 -5.14 7.85 1.24
C ILE A 110 -4.00 7.06 0.60
N SER A 111 -3.25 7.68 -0.32
CA SER A 111 -2.11 7.05 -0.99
C SER A 111 -0.99 6.72 0.02
N SER A 112 -0.68 7.67 0.90
CA SER A 112 0.29 7.51 1.98
C SER A 112 -0.12 6.43 2.99
N ILE A 113 -1.39 6.37 3.39
CA ILE A 113 -1.93 5.32 4.27
C ILE A 113 -1.83 3.96 3.57
N THR A 114 -2.09 3.89 2.26
CA THR A 114 -1.95 2.66 1.47
C THR A 114 -0.51 2.14 1.51
N LEU A 115 0.48 3.00 1.26
CA LEU A 115 1.90 2.64 1.33
C LEU A 115 2.30 2.22 2.74
N ALA A 116 1.97 3.01 3.76
CA ALA A 116 2.27 2.69 5.15
C ALA A 116 1.67 1.35 5.59
N THR A 117 0.47 1.00 5.12
CA THR A 117 -0.16 -0.31 5.39
C THR A 117 0.71 -1.45 4.84
N ARG A 118 1.26 -1.32 3.63
CA ARG A 118 2.14 -2.33 3.04
C ARG A 118 3.46 -2.47 3.82
N TYR A 119 4.06 -1.35 4.21
CA TYR A 119 5.31 -1.37 4.99
C TYR A 119 5.10 -1.88 6.41
N ALA A 120 3.96 -1.58 7.04
CA ALA A 120 3.61 -2.14 8.34
C ALA A 120 3.46 -3.67 8.27
N ILE A 121 2.84 -4.20 7.20
CA ILE A 121 2.74 -5.65 6.97
C ILE A 121 4.14 -6.26 6.79
N LYS A 122 5.02 -5.64 5.98
CA LYS A 122 6.43 -6.06 5.85
C LYS A 122 7.15 -6.06 7.20
N GLY A 123 6.87 -5.07 8.05
CA GLY A 123 7.39 -4.97 9.42
C GLY A 123 6.87 -6.03 10.39
N GLY A 124 5.94 -6.90 9.96
CA GLY A 124 5.42 -8.00 10.77
C GLY A 124 4.04 -7.74 11.38
N LEU A 125 3.35 -6.65 11.02
CA LEU A 125 1.97 -6.44 11.42
C LEU A 125 1.04 -7.41 10.67
N PRO A 126 0.16 -8.17 11.36
CA PRO A 126 -0.79 -9.05 10.68
C PRO A 126 -1.68 -8.29 9.69
N SER A 127 -1.81 -8.80 8.47
CA SER A 127 -2.57 -8.17 7.38
C SER A 127 -4.01 -7.85 7.76
N GLY A 128 -4.69 -8.76 8.47
CA GLY A 128 -6.06 -8.53 8.93
C GLY A 128 -6.21 -7.37 9.92
N ILE A 129 -5.17 -7.05 10.70
CA ILE A 129 -5.16 -5.85 11.57
C ILE A 129 -4.81 -4.62 10.73
N ALA A 130 -3.84 -4.74 9.84
CA ALA A 130 -3.40 -3.64 8.97
C ALA A 130 -4.54 -3.11 8.08
N TYR A 131 -5.31 -4.00 7.44
CA TYR A 131 -6.45 -3.59 6.60
C TYR A 131 -7.61 -3.00 7.40
N LYS A 132 -7.89 -3.48 8.62
CA LYS A 132 -8.88 -2.84 9.51
C LYS A 132 -8.51 -1.41 9.88
N ILE A 133 -7.21 -1.15 10.10
CA ILE A 133 -6.68 0.18 10.37
C ILE A 133 -6.84 1.05 9.11
N TYR A 134 -6.45 0.52 7.96
CA TYR A 134 -6.61 1.16 6.66
C TYR A 134 -8.06 1.60 6.39
N ASP A 135 -9.03 0.68 6.48
CA ASP A 135 -10.45 0.95 6.21
C ASP A 135 -11.00 2.05 7.13
N LEU A 136 -10.69 1.96 8.44
CA LEU A 136 -11.12 2.94 9.44
C LEU A 136 -10.57 4.34 9.14
N HIS A 137 -9.33 4.44 8.64
CA HIS A 137 -8.72 5.74 8.38
C HIS A 137 -9.13 6.34 7.03
N ILE A 138 -9.51 5.53 6.04
CA ILE A 138 -10.11 6.05 4.80
C ILE A 138 -11.43 6.74 5.08
N GLN A 139 -12.34 6.06 5.80
CA GLN A 139 -13.63 6.63 6.18
C GLN A 139 -13.45 7.96 6.91
N LYS A 140 -12.55 7.99 7.91
CA LYS A 140 -12.22 9.23 8.62
C LYS A 140 -11.67 10.31 7.70
N THR A 141 -10.79 9.96 6.76
CA THR A 141 -10.20 10.92 5.81
C THR A 141 -11.27 11.58 4.93
N GLU A 142 -12.28 10.82 4.51
CA GLU A 142 -13.39 11.32 3.70
C GLU A 142 -14.25 12.33 4.47
N ASP A 143 -14.45 12.14 5.77
CA ASP A 143 -15.28 13.03 6.61
C ASP A 143 -14.60 14.37 6.98
N LEU A 144 -13.28 14.48 6.85
CA LEU A 144 -12.53 15.69 7.23
C LEU A 144 -12.86 16.90 6.35
N LYS A 145 -12.88 18.11 6.93
CA LYS A 145 -13.30 19.33 6.23
C LYS A 145 -12.18 20.35 6.04
N ASP A 146 -11.03 20.10 6.63
CA ASP A 146 -9.88 20.98 6.66
C ASP A 146 -8.58 20.20 6.41
N THR A 147 -7.57 20.90 5.90
CA THR A 147 -6.30 20.29 5.49
C THR A 147 -5.43 19.93 6.69
N GLU A 148 -5.50 20.71 7.77
CA GLU A 148 -4.70 20.49 8.98
C GLU A 148 -5.07 19.15 9.64
N SER A 149 -6.36 18.89 9.80
CA SER A 149 -6.86 17.63 10.35
C SER A 149 -6.48 16.42 9.49
N VAL A 150 -6.35 16.58 8.16
CA VAL A 150 -5.92 15.49 7.26
C VAL A 150 -4.46 15.11 7.53
N TRP A 151 -3.61 16.11 7.71
CA TRP A 151 -2.20 15.91 8.06
C TRP A 151 -2.05 15.34 9.47
N ASP A 152 -2.78 15.87 10.45
CA ASP A 152 -2.78 15.32 11.81
C ASP A 152 -3.24 13.87 11.84
N LEU A 153 -4.29 13.52 11.08
CA LEU A 153 -4.72 12.15 10.91
C LEU A 153 -3.60 11.30 10.33
N LEU A 154 -2.95 11.75 9.25
CA LEU A 154 -1.87 11.00 8.60
C LEU A 154 -0.72 10.72 9.56
N ARG A 155 -0.27 11.75 10.30
CA ARG A 155 0.76 11.60 11.35
C ARG A 155 0.36 10.53 12.36
N ASN A 156 -0.88 10.61 12.86
CA ASN A 156 -1.40 9.66 13.84
C ASN A 156 -1.43 8.24 13.30
N VAL A 157 -1.79 8.05 12.02
CA VAL A 157 -1.80 6.74 11.36
C VAL A 157 -0.39 6.16 11.25
N PHE A 158 0.59 6.95 10.81
CA PHE A 158 1.97 6.49 10.72
C PHE A 158 2.55 6.09 12.07
N CYS A 159 2.34 6.91 13.11
CA CYS A 159 2.73 6.56 14.47
C CYS A 159 2.03 5.28 14.96
N THR A 160 0.73 5.14 14.66
CA THR A 160 -0.05 3.96 15.03
C THR A 160 0.49 2.69 14.38
N PHE A 161 0.87 2.74 13.10
CA PHE A 161 1.49 1.62 12.43
C PHE A 161 2.86 1.30 13.04
N ALA A 162 3.72 2.31 13.26
CA ALA A 162 5.02 2.12 13.88
C ALA A 162 4.92 1.50 15.29
N ASP A 163 4.02 2.00 16.14
CA ASP A 163 3.79 1.47 17.48
C ASP A 163 3.31 0.01 17.45
N ARG A 164 2.39 -0.32 16.53
CA ARG A 164 1.90 -1.70 16.40
C ARG A 164 2.95 -2.64 15.82
N VAL A 165 3.74 -2.19 14.86
CA VAL A 165 4.90 -2.94 14.34
C VAL A 165 5.92 -3.17 15.45
N LYS A 166 6.26 -2.13 16.22
CA LYS A 166 7.14 -2.23 17.40
C LYS A 166 6.60 -3.24 18.40
N ALA A 167 5.32 -3.20 18.73
CA ALA A 167 4.69 -4.17 19.63
C ALA A 167 4.77 -5.62 19.12
N GLN A 168 4.65 -5.84 17.79
CA GLN A 168 4.88 -7.16 17.21
C GLN A 168 6.36 -7.56 17.23
N LYS A 169 7.29 -6.63 17.06
CA LYS A 169 8.74 -6.88 17.12
C LYS A 169 9.27 -7.08 18.54
N VAL A 170 8.63 -6.48 19.55
CA VAL A 170 8.92 -6.68 20.97
C VAL A 170 8.55 -8.09 21.42
N LYS A 171 7.64 -8.78 20.73
CA LYS A 171 7.55 -10.25 20.74
C LYS A 171 8.75 -10.83 19.97
N LYS A 172 9.94 -10.61 20.51
CA LYS A 172 11.22 -10.89 19.86
C LYS A 172 11.39 -12.40 19.76
N TYR A 173 10.99 -12.95 18.62
CA TYR A 173 11.44 -14.28 18.22
C TYR A 173 12.97 -14.24 18.13
N SER A 174 13.65 -15.24 18.67
CA SER A 174 15.07 -15.43 18.44
C SER A 174 15.35 -15.48 16.94
N LYS A 175 16.58 -15.14 16.55
CA LYS A 175 17.02 -15.18 15.15
C LYS A 175 16.70 -16.53 14.50
N THR A 176 16.88 -17.61 15.27
CA THR A 176 16.52 -18.99 14.89
C THR A 176 15.03 -19.12 14.52
N ILE A 177 14.13 -18.63 15.37
CA ILE A 177 12.68 -18.71 15.11
C ILE A 177 12.25 -17.79 13.97
N ALA A 178 12.84 -16.60 13.84
CA ALA A 178 12.60 -15.72 12.70
C ALA A 178 12.98 -16.38 11.36
N ILE A 179 14.18 -16.98 11.29
CA ILE A 179 14.65 -17.75 10.13
C ILE A 179 13.69 -18.91 9.82
N CYS A 180 13.26 -19.64 10.85
CA CYS A 180 12.34 -20.76 10.69
C CYS A 180 10.98 -20.31 10.12
N LYS A 181 10.42 -19.21 10.63
CA LYS A 181 9.16 -18.65 10.13
C LYS A 181 9.27 -18.20 8.68
N ASN A 182 10.39 -17.55 8.31
CA ASN A 182 10.61 -17.13 6.93
C ASN A 182 10.72 -18.33 5.98
N TYR A 183 11.47 -19.36 6.37
CA TYR A 183 11.58 -20.58 5.59
C TYR A 183 10.22 -21.25 5.37
N ILE A 184 9.37 -21.32 6.41
CA ILE A 184 8.02 -21.90 6.30
C ILE A 184 7.17 -21.10 5.31
N PHE A 185 7.25 -19.77 5.35
CA PHE A 185 6.51 -18.90 4.45
C PHE A 185 6.93 -19.11 2.98
N GLU A 186 8.23 -19.12 2.70
CA GLU A 186 8.77 -19.33 1.35
C GLU A 186 8.51 -20.74 0.80
N ASN A 187 8.35 -21.73 1.68
CA ASN A 187 8.22 -23.15 1.32
C ASN A 187 6.85 -23.75 1.66
N ILE A 188 5.80 -22.92 1.79
CA ILE A 188 4.48 -23.39 2.25
C ILE A 188 3.86 -24.45 1.33
N TYR A 189 4.18 -24.39 0.03
CA TYR A 189 3.79 -25.31 -1.03
C TYR A 189 4.71 -26.52 -1.19
N ASN A 190 5.73 -26.65 -0.34
CA ASN A 190 6.67 -27.76 -0.33
C ASN A 190 6.47 -28.62 0.92
N GLN A 191 7.05 -29.82 0.91
CA GLN A 191 7.13 -30.65 2.10
C GLN A 191 8.13 -30.03 3.10
N ILE A 192 7.63 -29.63 4.26
CA ILE A 192 8.46 -29.07 5.35
C ILE A 192 8.57 -30.12 6.45
N SER A 193 9.79 -30.59 6.72
CA SER A 193 10.06 -31.42 7.91
C SER A 193 10.81 -30.63 8.98
N VAL A 194 10.56 -30.97 10.25
CA VAL A 194 11.27 -30.36 11.40
C VAL A 194 12.78 -30.56 11.28
N LYS A 195 13.23 -31.72 10.79
CA LYS A 195 14.65 -32.02 10.60
C LYS A 195 15.31 -31.11 9.55
N GLN A 196 14.65 -30.88 8.41
CA GLN A 196 15.14 -29.96 7.38
C GLN A 196 15.22 -28.53 7.91
N LEU A 197 14.18 -28.08 8.61
CA LEU A 197 14.11 -26.73 9.16
C LEU A 197 15.18 -26.49 10.23
N ALA A 198 15.41 -27.49 11.10
CA ALA A 198 16.45 -27.44 12.12
C ALA A 198 17.85 -27.37 11.48
N LYS A 199 18.10 -28.18 10.44
CA LYS A 199 19.35 -28.13 9.67
C LYS A 199 19.55 -26.78 9.00
N PHE A 200 18.52 -26.20 8.40
CA PHE A 200 18.58 -24.86 7.79
C PHE A 200 18.88 -23.77 8.81
N ALA A 201 18.32 -23.87 10.02
CA ALA A 201 18.55 -22.93 11.11
C ALA A 201 19.81 -23.23 11.95
N ASN A 202 20.64 -24.21 11.54
CA ASN A 202 21.84 -24.66 12.26
C ASN A 202 21.61 -25.01 13.73
N VAL A 203 20.50 -25.69 14.02
CA VAL A 203 20.14 -26.19 15.36
C VAL A 203 19.68 -27.64 15.31
N ASN A 204 19.62 -28.31 16.46
CA ASN A 204 19.03 -29.65 16.52
C ASN A 204 17.48 -29.57 16.53
N SER A 205 16.80 -30.64 16.09
CA SER A 205 15.34 -30.67 15.92
C SER A 205 14.56 -30.53 17.23
N ASP A 206 15.09 -31.07 18.32
CA ASP A 206 14.41 -31.11 19.62
C ASP A 206 14.45 -29.73 20.27
N TYR A 207 15.62 -29.10 20.25
CA TYR A 207 15.85 -27.72 20.64
C TYR A 207 14.98 -26.77 19.82
N LEU A 208 14.92 -26.94 18.50
CA LEU A 208 14.05 -26.12 17.66
C LEU A 208 12.58 -26.27 18.08
N SER A 209 12.11 -27.51 18.30
CA SER A 209 10.71 -27.76 18.69
C SER A 209 10.35 -27.11 20.04
N ILE A 210 11.25 -27.22 21.02
CA ILE A 210 11.08 -26.60 22.35
C ILE A 210 11.12 -25.08 22.23
N LEU A 211 12.12 -24.52 21.54
CA LEU A 211 12.30 -23.09 21.37
C LEU A 211 11.10 -22.48 20.63
N PHE A 212 10.64 -23.13 19.56
CA PHE A 212 9.50 -22.67 18.78
C PHE A 212 8.24 -22.66 19.62
N LYS A 213 7.95 -23.72 20.37
CA LYS A 213 6.78 -23.74 21.27
C LYS A 213 6.90 -22.69 22.38
N LYS A 214 8.09 -22.46 22.94
CA LYS A 214 8.34 -21.47 23.99
C LYS A 214 8.08 -20.05 23.50
N GLU A 215 8.59 -19.68 22.34
CA GLU A 215 8.49 -18.30 21.84
C GLU A 215 7.18 -18.04 21.08
N VAL A 216 6.73 -19.00 20.27
CA VAL A 216 5.54 -18.87 19.40
C VAL A 216 4.26 -19.27 20.14
N GLY A 217 4.37 -20.04 21.22
CA GLY A 217 3.24 -20.49 22.05
C GLY A 217 2.52 -21.73 21.52
N ILE A 218 2.78 -22.14 20.29
CA ILE A 218 2.21 -23.34 19.65
C ILE A 218 3.32 -24.21 19.05
N SER A 219 3.03 -25.49 18.83
CA SER A 219 4.00 -26.39 18.21
C SER A 219 4.33 -25.97 16.77
N LEU A 220 5.54 -26.28 16.31
CA LEU A 220 5.98 -26.02 14.94
C LEU A 220 5.05 -26.68 13.89
N ILE A 221 4.60 -27.91 14.14
CA ILE A 221 3.67 -28.63 13.25
C ILE A 221 2.33 -27.90 13.18
N GLU A 222 1.79 -27.50 14.32
CA GLU A 222 0.53 -26.75 14.38
C GLU A 222 0.64 -25.38 13.71
N TYR A 223 1.79 -24.72 13.84
CA TYR A 223 2.08 -23.48 13.12
C TYR A 223 2.06 -23.69 11.61
N ILE A 224 2.79 -24.68 11.08
CA ILE A 224 2.80 -24.99 9.63
C ILE A 224 1.38 -25.28 9.13
N GLN A 225 0.60 -26.07 9.88
CA GLN A 225 -0.78 -26.36 9.52
C GLN A 225 -1.63 -25.09 9.48
N ARG A 226 -1.50 -24.20 10.47
CA ARG A 226 -2.23 -22.94 10.50
C ARG A 226 -1.89 -22.06 9.30
N GLU A 227 -0.61 -21.90 8.98
CA GLU A 227 -0.19 -21.10 7.81
C GLU A 227 -0.72 -21.72 6.50
N ARG A 228 -0.71 -23.05 6.36
CA ARG A 228 -1.32 -23.73 5.21
C ARG A 228 -2.83 -23.50 5.13
N ILE A 229 -3.54 -23.47 6.25
CA ILE A 229 -4.97 -23.16 6.25
C ILE A 229 -5.23 -21.70 5.85
N GLU A 230 -4.41 -20.75 6.30
CA GLU A 230 -4.52 -19.36 5.86
C GLU A 230 -4.30 -19.23 4.34
N GLU A 231 -3.35 -19.97 3.78
CA GLU A 231 -3.15 -20.02 2.32
C GLU A 231 -4.31 -20.72 1.60
N ALA A 232 -4.84 -21.81 2.17
CA ALA A 232 -6.02 -22.51 1.65
C ALA A 232 -7.23 -21.57 1.56
N LYS A 233 -7.47 -20.74 2.58
CA LYS A 233 -8.56 -19.74 2.55
C LYS A 233 -8.44 -18.82 1.33
N LYS A 234 -7.23 -18.30 1.05
CA LYS A 234 -6.98 -17.45 -0.12
C LYS A 234 -7.29 -18.20 -1.41
N LEU A 235 -6.79 -19.43 -1.56
CA LEU A 235 -7.06 -20.24 -2.76
C LEU A 235 -8.56 -20.54 -2.92
N LEU A 236 -9.28 -20.82 -1.83
CA LEU A 236 -10.72 -21.04 -1.86
C LEU A 236 -11.52 -19.79 -2.24
N THR A 237 -11.04 -18.60 -1.87
CA THR A 237 -11.70 -17.30 -2.10
C THR A 237 -11.41 -16.75 -3.50
N PHE A 238 -10.17 -16.87 -3.98
CA PHE A 238 -9.68 -16.20 -5.18
C PHE A 238 -9.46 -17.10 -6.40
N THR A 239 -9.61 -18.43 -6.25
CA THR A 239 -9.46 -19.37 -7.37
C THR A 239 -10.63 -20.34 -7.46
N THR A 240 -10.83 -20.90 -8.65
CA THR A 240 -11.82 -21.96 -8.91
C THR A 240 -11.23 -23.37 -8.76
N TYR A 241 -10.00 -23.50 -8.24
CA TYR A 241 -9.31 -24.79 -8.20
C TYR A 241 -10.11 -25.86 -7.44
N PRO A 242 -10.12 -27.11 -7.90
CA PRO A 242 -10.70 -28.23 -7.16
C PRO A 242 -10.12 -28.34 -5.75
N LEU A 243 -10.93 -28.85 -4.81
CA LEU A 243 -10.49 -29.00 -3.42
C LEU A 243 -9.32 -30.00 -3.29
N SER A 244 -9.30 -31.01 -4.16
CA SER A 244 -8.20 -31.97 -4.32
C SER A 244 -6.89 -31.28 -4.63
N ASP A 245 -6.91 -30.29 -5.52
CA ASP A 245 -5.71 -29.63 -6.04
C ASP A 245 -5.14 -28.65 -5.01
N ILE A 246 -6.02 -27.98 -4.26
CA ILE A 246 -5.63 -27.16 -3.12
C ILE A 246 -5.02 -28.03 -2.01
N CYS A 247 -5.61 -29.20 -1.74
CA CYS A 247 -5.09 -30.15 -0.78
C CYS A 247 -3.69 -30.65 -1.16
N ALA A 248 -3.50 -31.01 -2.43
CA ALA A 248 -2.23 -31.49 -2.97
C ALA A 248 -1.16 -30.39 -2.97
N SER A 249 -1.48 -29.19 -3.46
CA SER A 249 -0.53 -28.07 -3.52
C SER A 249 -0.03 -27.64 -2.14
N LEU A 250 -0.87 -27.73 -1.10
CA LEU A 250 -0.49 -27.44 0.28
C LEU A 250 0.10 -28.64 1.04
N ASN A 251 0.43 -29.73 0.33
CA ASN A 251 1.08 -30.92 0.87
C ASN A 251 0.34 -31.52 2.08
N PHE A 252 -0.99 -31.61 2.02
CA PHE A 252 -1.75 -32.45 2.94
C PHE A 252 -1.78 -33.89 2.41
N SER A 253 -1.72 -34.87 3.32
CA SER A 253 -1.71 -36.31 2.97
C SER A 253 -2.94 -36.74 2.22
N ASP A 254 -4.09 -36.18 2.59
CA ASP A 254 -5.38 -36.51 2.02
C ASP A 254 -6.43 -35.42 2.35
N GLN A 255 -7.51 -35.44 1.58
CA GLN A 255 -8.58 -34.45 1.67
C GLN A 255 -9.37 -34.53 2.98
N SER A 256 -9.48 -35.72 3.59
CA SER A 256 -10.19 -35.92 4.86
C SER A 256 -9.44 -35.26 6.01
N TYR A 257 -8.13 -35.45 6.07
CA TYR A 257 -7.23 -34.82 7.01
C TYR A 257 -7.21 -33.30 6.81
N PHE A 258 -7.07 -32.83 5.57
CA PHE A 258 -7.18 -31.40 5.25
C PHE A 258 -8.50 -30.81 5.74
N THR A 259 -9.63 -31.45 5.46
CA THR A 259 -10.96 -30.98 5.89
C THR A 259 -11.08 -30.91 7.41
N LYS A 260 -10.55 -31.90 8.13
CA LYS A 260 -10.52 -31.93 9.60
C LYS A 260 -9.69 -30.78 10.16
N ILE A 261 -8.49 -30.54 9.62
CA ILE A 261 -7.60 -29.46 10.05
C ILE A 261 -8.20 -28.09 9.70
N PHE A 262 -8.74 -27.92 8.50
CA PHE A 262 -9.41 -26.69 8.09
C PHE A 262 -10.56 -26.36 9.04
N LYS A 263 -11.42 -27.34 9.36
CA LYS A 263 -12.52 -27.15 10.32
C LYS A 263 -12.02 -26.84 11.73
N LYS A 264 -10.92 -27.46 12.17
CA LYS A 264 -10.29 -27.16 13.48
C LYS A 264 -9.92 -25.67 13.58
N PHE A 265 -9.38 -25.07 12.52
CA PHE A 265 -8.89 -23.69 12.55
C PHE A 265 -9.93 -22.64 12.13
N THR A 266 -10.97 -23.02 11.40
CA THR A 266 -11.95 -22.08 10.83
C THR A 266 -13.38 -22.27 11.35
N ASN A 267 -13.64 -23.35 12.10
CA ASN A 267 -14.97 -23.83 12.51
C ASN A 267 -15.91 -24.20 11.35
N GLU A 268 -15.46 -24.15 10.10
CA GLU A 268 -16.27 -24.48 8.92
C GLU A 268 -15.55 -25.49 8.01
N THR A 269 -16.27 -26.17 7.13
CA THR A 269 -15.64 -27.03 6.13
C THR A 269 -15.12 -26.20 4.95
N PRO A 270 -14.06 -26.63 4.25
CA PRO A 270 -13.54 -25.90 3.08
C PRO A 270 -14.61 -25.60 2.02
N GLY A 271 -15.50 -26.57 1.76
CA GLY A 271 -16.58 -26.41 0.80
C GLY A 271 -17.64 -25.40 1.24
N LYS A 272 -17.94 -25.34 2.55
CA LYS A 272 -18.84 -24.31 3.10
C LYS A 272 -18.17 -22.93 3.04
N TYR A 273 -16.90 -22.86 3.42
CA TYR A 273 -16.09 -21.63 3.39
C TYR A 273 -16.04 -21.01 1.99
N ARG A 274 -15.81 -21.82 0.95
CA ARG A 274 -15.85 -21.38 -0.45
C ARG A 274 -17.21 -20.75 -0.79
N LYS A 275 -18.31 -21.45 -0.50
CA LYS A 275 -19.66 -20.92 -0.82
C LYS A 275 -19.97 -19.59 -0.14
N SER A 276 -19.44 -19.34 1.06
CA SER A 276 -19.71 -18.11 1.81
C SER A 276 -18.76 -16.95 1.49
N HIS A 277 -17.59 -17.21 0.89
CA HIS A 277 -16.54 -16.20 0.73
C HIS A 277 -15.97 -16.10 -0.69
N VAL A 278 -16.57 -16.71 -1.71
CA VAL A 278 -16.13 -16.56 -3.10
C VAL A 278 -16.35 -15.13 -3.58
N VAL A 279 -15.31 -14.55 -4.19
CA VAL A 279 -15.32 -13.18 -4.76
C VAL A 279 -15.19 -13.24 -6.30
N ILE A 280 -15.30 -14.44 -6.89
CA ILE A 280 -15.13 -14.72 -8.33
C ILE A 280 -16.48 -14.68 -9.03
#